data_AF-A0A6L9TCN2-F1
#
_entry.id   AF-A0A6L9TCN2-F1
#
_cell.length_a   1.000
_cell.length_b   1.000
_cell.length_c   1.000
_cell.angle_alpha   90.00
_cell.angle_beta   90.00
_cell.angle_gamma   90.00
#
_symmetry.space_group_name_H-M   'P 1'
#
loop_
_entity.id
_entity.type
_entity.pdbx_description
1 polymer ?
#
loop_
_entity_poly.entity_id
_entity_poly.type
_entity_poly.pdbx_seq_one_letter_code
_entity_poly.pdbx_strand_id
1 'polypeptide(L)'
;MRFSEASDTESSDTTSSDTTSPTSITRIRPAAVAGAFYPADPRALQRMIDDQLDYARSLLTPNVLARLPEGAPKAVIVPHAGYVYSGTTAALAYALLERGRGTIHRAVIVGPTHRVAVRGVAMSRATAFATPLGIVPIDVAGEAAAFGFAPHPHGDGNHGDGNPSVEDSPRSYDDFLNLPNDTYAGDVASAGVAASVPAPALLLNDPTHAREHAVEVQIPFLQTVLGNDVEIVPLNAGTATPDEVGDVLRALWGGPETAIIISSDLSHYHPHAYARALDDDTIVRIAALDLPIHPNRACGAYPVNGLLDVCRDNAGAVDLRFLGCCTSGDGGRVALSDDLIDGPAPADMPQSESPAHPARASRPAMADPDEAVVGYASFAMWEHVDDGRGIGSSAKRGLSAAPTAAETSDVQSGTASVSVSASDDHGPVLLGLARTAIRRHLGIDDGENDADAADSTGPTGSMDAIVDRLAAVHPWLREPGASFVTLTEDGRLRGCIGTLEAYRPLGRDVAEHAVDAASRDPRFMPVTPAEYPLLNVEVSVLSKPEPMAVTSRAELEAALRRRVDGLVLEDSRGGRRATFLPQVWDELPRPYDFVAHLLAKAGLPSDLDWADGRIHCSRYTVTAYEEPSR
;
A
#
# COMPACT_ATOMS: atom_id res chain seq x y z
N MET A 1 -45.46 24.80 34.87
CA MET A 1 -46.61 24.90 35.80
C MET A 1 -47.65 25.86 35.22
N ARG A 2 -48.71 25.33 34.59
CA ARG A 2 -50.14 25.71 34.71
C ARG A 2 -50.95 24.87 33.70
N PHE A 3 -52.12 24.44 34.18
CA PHE A 3 -53.07 23.47 33.63
C PHE A 3 -53.82 23.94 32.38
N SER A 4 -54.25 23.01 31.51
CA SER A 4 -55.69 22.72 31.26
C SER A 4 -55.90 21.61 30.21
N GLU A 5 -56.77 20.66 30.53
CA GLU A 5 -57.39 19.68 29.62
C GLU A 5 -58.47 20.34 28.73
N ALA A 6 -58.69 19.83 27.51
CA ALA A 6 -60.00 19.42 26.97
C ALA A 6 -59.97 19.07 25.45
N SER A 7 -60.28 17.80 25.19
CA SER A 7 -61.08 17.15 24.12
C SER A 7 -61.43 17.82 22.76
N ASP A 8 -61.27 16.97 21.74
CA ASP A 8 -62.11 16.70 20.55
C ASP A 8 -62.18 17.68 19.37
N THR A 9 -61.71 17.24 18.20
CA THR A 9 -62.54 17.08 16.99
C THR A 9 -61.79 16.32 15.89
N GLU A 10 -62.34 15.17 15.48
CA GLU A 10 -62.00 14.53 14.20
C GLU A 10 -62.56 15.35 13.04
N SER A 11 -61.76 15.60 12.01
CA SER A 11 -62.27 15.79 10.64
C SER A 11 -61.37 15.06 9.64
N SER A 12 -61.98 14.17 8.89
CA SER A 12 -61.43 13.36 7.81
C SER A 12 -61.07 14.17 6.56
N ASP A 13 -60.19 13.56 5.77
CA ASP A 13 -59.91 13.75 4.34
C ASP A 13 -59.08 14.96 3.88
N THR A 14 -57.83 14.68 3.50
CA THR A 14 -57.46 14.67 2.08
C THR A 14 -56.15 13.91 1.86
N THR A 15 -56.22 12.81 1.14
CA THR A 15 -55.07 12.09 0.57
C THR A 15 -54.41 12.97 -0.49
N SER A 16 -53.29 13.61 -0.15
CA SER A 16 -52.32 14.09 -1.14
C SER A 16 -51.25 13.02 -1.28
N SER A 17 -51.35 12.24 -2.35
CA SER A 17 -50.28 11.37 -2.84
C SER A 17 -49.12 12.24 -3.28
N ASP A 18 -48.17 12.47 -2.38
CA ASP A 18 -46.90 13.09 -2.74
C ASP A 18 -46.04 12.01 -3.39
N THR A 19 -45.96 12.07 -4.72
CA THR A 19 -45.04 11.30 -5.54
C THR A 19 -43.62 11.77 -5.23
N THR A 20 -42.99 11.14 -4.24
CA THR A 20 -41.55 11.27 -4.02
C THR A 20 -40.81 10.60 -5.16
N SER A 21 -40.14 11.39 -5.99
CA SER A 21 -39.02 10.98 -6.82
C SER A 21 -38.04 10.10 -6.02
N PRO A 22 -37.38 9.08 -6.61
CA PRO A 22 -36.46 8.24 -5.88
C PRO A 22 -35.28 9.09 -5.37
N THR A 23 -35.28 9.37 -4.07
CA THR A 23 -34.20 10.05 -3.36
C THR A 23 -32.91 9.24 -3.50
N SER A 24 -31.85 9.88 -3.99
CA SER A 24 -30.50 9.33 -3.92
C SER A 24 -30.15 9.01 -2.46
N ILE A 25 -29.86 7.74 -2.17
CA ILE A 25 -29.49 7.31 -0.82
C ILE A 25 -28.11 7.90 -0.51
N THR A 26 -28.05 8.84 0.43
CA THR A 26 -26.77 9.38 0.92
C THR A 26 -25.97 8.27 1.62
N ARG A 27 -24.82 7.90 1.07
CA ARG A 27 -23.91 6.87 1.62
C ARG A 27 -22.66 7.56 2.17
N ILE A 28 -22.60 7.73 3.49
CA ILE A 28 -21.46 8.41 4.13
C ILE A 28 -20.45 7.37 4.63
N ARG A 29 -19.21 7.48 4.18
CA ARG A 29 -18.09 6.69 4.71
C ARG A 29 -17.62 7.33 6.03
N PRO A 30 -17.68 6.64 7.18
CA PRO A 30 -17.30 7.21 8.48
C PRO A 30 -15.78 7.42 8.57
N ALA A 31 -15.30 8.33 9.41
CA ALA A 31 -13.86 8.47 9.71
C ALA A 31 -13.34 7.16 10.35
N ALA A 32 -12.47 6.42 9.67
CA ALA A 32 -12.03 5.10 10.11
C ALA A 32 -10.77 5.16 10.98
N VAL A 33 -10.00 6.25 10.89
CA VAL A 33 -8.72 6.41 11.61
C VAL A 33 -8.65 7.63 12.54
N ALA A 34 -9.76 8.36 12.70
CA ALA A 34 -9.88 9.40 13.73
C ALA A 34 -9.63 8.81 15.13
N GLY A 35 -8.75 9.45 15.90
CA GLY A 35 -8.26 9.00 17.19
C GLY A 35 -7.01 8.11 17.13
N ALA A 36 -6.62 7.63 15.95
CA ALA A 36 -5.41 6.81 15.76
C ALA A 36 -4.34 7.52 14.91
N PHE A 37 -4.73 8.06 13.75
CA PHE A 37 -3.80 8.75 12.83
C PHE A 37 -3.80 10.27 13.04
N TYR A 38 -4.93 10.81 13.50
CA TYR A 38 -5.10 12.21 13.84
C TYR A 38 -6.17 12.33 14.95
N PRO A 39 -6.26 13.44 15.70
CA PRO A 39 -7.21 13.56 16.81
C PRO A 39 -8.68 13.38 16.40
N ALA A 40 -9.46 12.66 17.19
CA ALA A 40 -10.91 12.56 16.99
C ALA A 40 -11.68 13.80 17.46
N ASP A 41 -11.10 14.61 18.37
CA ASP A 41 -11.69 15.88 18.80
C ASP A 41 -11.49 16.94 17.70
N PRO A 42 -12.56 17.57 17.18
CA PRO A 42 -12.47 18.53 16.07
C PRO A 42 -11.55 19.72 16.37
N ARG A 43 -11.57 20.23 17.61
CA ARG A 43 -10.75 21.39 17.99
C ARG A 43 -9.28 21.03 18.12
N ALA A 44 -8.97 19.84 18.63
CA ALA A 44 -7.61 19.32 18.69
C ALA A 44 -7.05 19.02 17.29
N LEU A 45 -7.88 18.47 16.41
CA LEU A 45 -7.50 18.24 15.01
C LEU A 45 -7.20 19.56 14.30
N GLN A 46 -8.10 20.55 14.38
CA GLN A 46 -7.89 21.85 13.76
C GLN A 46 -6.61 22.52 14.26
N ARG A 47 -6.40 22.56 15.60
CA ARG A 47 -5.16 23.13 16.16
C ARG A 47 -3.91 22.42 15.67
N MET A 48 -3.92 21.09 15.61
CA MET A 48 -2.76 20.32 15.13
C MET A 48 -2.44 20.66 13.67
N ILE A 49 -3.45 20.77 12.81
CA ILE A 49 -3.27 21.16 11.41
C ILE A 49 -2.78 22.60 11.30
N ASP A 50 -3.37 23.53 12.06
CA ASP A 50 -2.98 24.94 12.07
C ASP A 50 -1.51 25.10 12.48
N ASP A 51 -1.08 24.41 13.55
CA ASP A 51 0.32 24.42 14.02
C ASP A 51 1.29 23.88 12.94
N GLN A 52 0.88 22.83 12.21
CA GLN A 52 1.68 22.24 11.14
C GLN A 52 1.76 23.13 9.90
N LEU A 53 0.66 23.79 9.53
CA LEU A 53 0.62 24.78 8.45
C LEU A 53 1.43 26.02 8.82
N ASP A 54 1.35 26.50 10.06
CA ASP A 54 2.16 27.63 10.54
C ASP A 54 3.65 27.30 10.52
N TYR A 55 4.02 26.07 10.91
CA TYR A 55 5.39 25.57 10.76
C TYR A 55 5.83 25.58 9.30
N ALA A 56 5.03 25.02 8.38
CA ALA A 56 5.33 25.03 6.95
C ALA A 56 5.47 26.45 6.38
N ARG A 57 4.57 27.37 6.72
CA ARG A 57 4.64 28.79 6.33
C ARG A 57 5.91 29.47 6.85
N SER A 58 6.40 29.08 8.02
CA SER A 58 7.69 29.58 8.55
C SER A 58 8.89 29.14 7.72
N LEU A 59 8.81 27.97 7.07
CA LEU A 59 9.83 27.45 6.17
C LEU A 59 9.71 28.06 4.76
N LEU A 60 8.49 28.30 4.28
CA LEU A 60 8.16 28.92 3.00
C LEU A 60 8.32 30.45 3.05
N THR A 61 9.52 30.91 3.40
CA THR A 61 9.86 32.35 3.44
C THR A 61 9.73 33.01 2.07
N PRO A 62 9.64 34.36 1.97
CA PRO A 62 9.57 35.05 0.68
C PRO A 62 10.70 34.67 -0.30
N ASN A 63 11.90 34.38 0.19
CA ASN A 63 13.03 33.93 -0.65
C ASN A 63 12.82 32.53 -1.21
N VAL A 64 12.25 31.62 -0.42
CA VAL A 64 11.89 30.26 -0.86
C VAL A 64 10.76 30.32 -1.88
N LEU A 65 9.71 31.11 -1.59
CA LEU A 65 8.57 31.27 -2.49
C LEU A 65 8.96 31.88 -3.84
N ALA A 66 9.94 32.78 -3.88
CA ALA A 66 10.44 33.38 -5.12
C ALA A 66 11.16 32.38 -6.05
N ARG A 67 11.48 31.18 -5.57
CA ARG A 67 12.10 30.08 -6.34
C ARG A 67 11.08 29.05 -6.82
N LEU A 68 9.82 29.15 -6.40
CA LEU A 68 8.73 28.28 -6.80
C LEU A 68 7.86 29.00 -7.85
N PRO A 69 7.20 28.25 -8.76
CA PRO A 69 6.23 28.86 -9.66
C PRO A 69 5.11 29.61 -8.92
N GLU A 70 4.58 30.64 -9.58
CA GLU A 70 3.42 31.39 -9.09
C GLU A 70 2.15 30.55 -9.15
N GLY A 71 1.14 30.93 -8.36
CA GLY A 71 -0.14 30.21 -8.31
C GLY A 71 -0.08 28.91 -7.51
N ALA A 72 -1.22 28.21 -7.50
CA ALA A 72 -1.39 26.94 -6.81
C ALA A 72 -0.81 25.78 -7.62
N PRO A 73 -0.17 24.79 -6.99
CA PRO A 73 0.23 23.58 -7.69
C PRO A 73 -0.99 22.81 -8.18
N LYS A 74 -0.88 22.21 -9.36
CA LYS A 74 -1.88 21.32 -9.97
C LYS A 74 -1.93 19.96 -9.30
N ALA A 75 -0.76 19.42 -8.94
CA ALA A 75 -0.63 18.15 -8.26
C ALA A 75 0.37 18.23 -7.10
N VAL A 76 0.17 17.41 -6.07
CA VAL A 76 1.11 17.26 -4.95
C VAL A 76 1.31 15.78 -4.62
N ILE A 77 2.50 15.43 -4.15
CA ILE A 77 2.79 14.12 -3.53
C ILE A 77 3.03 14.37 -2.05
N VAL A 78 2.24 13.71 -1.18
CA VAL A 78 2.23 13.97 0.27
C VAL A 78 2.13 12.66 1.08
N PRO A 79 2.74 12.60 2.27
CA PRO A 79 2.71 11.41 3.13
C PRO A 79 1.34 11.15 3.76
N HIS A 80 1.14 9.95 4.31
CA HIS A 80 -0.09 9.52 4.97
C HIS A 80 0.08 8.74 6.28
N ALA A 81 1.29 8.70 6.85
CA ALA A 81 1.43 8.30 8.25
C ALA A 81 0.61 9.21 9.19
N GLY A 82 0.51 8.82 10.47
CA GLY A 82 -0.16 9.63 11.48
C GLY A 82 0.43 11.04 11.57
N TYR A 83 -0.42 12.06 11.78
CA TYR A 83 -0.04 13.48 11.70
C TYR A 83 1.11 13.87 12.63
N VAL A 84 1.24 13.19 13.77
CA VAL A 84 2.35 13.42 14.71
C VAL A 84 3.72 13.12 14.10
N TYR A 85 3.78 12.30 13.05
CA TYR A 85 5.02 11.93 12.35
C TYR A 85 5.20 12.69 11.04
N SER A 86 4.18 12.69 10.19
CA SER A 86 4.30 13.14 8.78
C SER A 86 3.58 14.46 8.48
N GLY A 87 2.76 14.98 9.40
CA GLY A 87 1.88 16.11 9.14
C GLY A 87 2.63 17.40 8.79
N THR A 88 3.80 17.64 9.38
CA THR A 88 4.65 18.80 9.03
C THR A 88 5.22 18.71 7.61
N THR A 89 5.54 17.51 7.13
CA THR A 89 5.99 17.27 5.74
C THR A 89 4.83 17.45 4.77
N ALA A 90 3.66 16.90 5.06
CA ALA A 90 2.46 17.11 4.25
C ALA A 90 2.08 18.60 4.16
N ALA A 91 2.19 19.33 5.28
CA ALA A 91 1.85 20.74 5.36
C ALA A 91 2.64 21.65 4.40
N LEU A 92 3.85 21.27 3.95
CA LEU A 92 4.59 22.03 2.94
C LEU A 92 3.80 22.20 1.63
N ALA A 93 3.29 21.09 1.08
CA ALA A 93 2.48 21.11 -0.13
C ALA A 93 1.12 21.76 0.11
N TYR A 94 0.46 21.47 1.24
CA TYR A 94 -0.84 22.04 1.55
C TYR A 94 -0.81 23.56 1.75
N ALA A 95 0.25 24.11 2.35
CA ALA A 95 0.44 25.55 2.47
C ALA A 95 0.58 26.24 1.10
N LEU A 96 1.11 25.54 0.08
CA LEU A 96 1.14 26.05 -1.30
C LEU A 96 -0.22 25.94 -1.99
N LEU A 97 -1.00 24.88 -1.72
CA LEU A 97 -2.37 24.71 -2.23
C LEU A 97 -3.33 25.81 -1.73
N GLU A 98 -3.05 26.47 -0.61
CA GLU A 98 -3.82 27.63 -0.14
C GLU A 98 -3.95 28.74 -1.19
N ARG A 99 -2.97 28.87 -2.09
CA ARG A 99 -3.01 29.82 -3.20
C ARG A 99 -4.18 29.58 -4.17
N GLY A 100 -4.75 28.37 -4.15
CA GLY A 100 -5.88 27.99 -4.98
C GLY A 100 -7.22 28.10 -4.27
N ARG A 101 -7.27 28.57 -3.01
CA ARG A 101 -8.53 28.77 -2.29
C ARG A 101 -9.47 29.67 -3.10
N GLY A 102 -10.72 29.24 -3.26
CA GLY A 102 -11.74 29.94 -4.05
C GLY A 102 -11.67 29.66 -5.56
N THR A 103 -10.64 28.97 -6.03
CA THR A 103 -10.52 28.48 -7.41
C THR A 103 -10.65 26.97 -7.45
N ILE A 104 -9.89 26.26 -6.61
CA ILE A 104 -9.93 24.80 -6.49
C ILE A 104 -11.16 24.42 -5.67
N HIS A 105 -12.09 23.68 -6.30
CA HIS A 105 -13.27 23.13 -5.65
C HIS A 105 -13.37 21.60 -5.78
N ARG A 106 -12.47 20.96 -6.54
CA ARG A 106 -12.34 19.50 -6.64
C ARG A 106 -10.94 19.04 -6.24
N ALA A 107 -10.85 18.06 -5.36
CA ALA A 107 -9.61 17.38 -5.01
C ALA A 107 -9.67 15.88 -5.36
N VAL A 108 -8.91 15.45 -6.36
CA VAL A 108 -8.76 14.03 -6.71
C VAL A 108 -7.67 13.44 -5.84
N ILE A 109 -8.00 12.46 -5.00
CA ILE A 109 -7.06 11.90 -4.02
C ILE A 109 -6.81 10.45 -4.37
N VAL A 110 -5.57 10.08 -4.67
CA VAL A 110 -5.18 8.71 -5.01
C VAL A 110 -4.19 8.19 -3.98
N GLY A 111 -4.63 7.24 -3.15
CA GLY A 111 -3.79 6.52 -2.20
C GLY A 111 -3.52 5.06 -2.61
N PRO A 112 -2.57 4.37 -1.98
CA PRO A 112 -2.39 2.93 -2.16
C PRO A 112 -3.42 2.11 -1.38
N THR A 113 -3.48 0.81 -1.70
CA THR A 113 -4.20 -0.19 -0.89
C THR A 113 -3.28 -0.90 0.11
N HIS A 114 -3.55 -0.76 1.41
CA HIS A 114 -2.81 -1.47 2.47
C HIS A 114 -3.54 -2.69 3.01
N ARG A 115 -4.88 -2.70 2.97
CA ARG A 115 -5.68 -3.74 3.64
C ARG A 115 -6.40 -4.70 2.72
N VAL A 116 -6.87 -4.21 1.58
CA VAL A 116 -7.61 -5.00 0.60
C VAL A 116 -6.86 -4.87 -0.72
N ALA A 117 -6.28 -5.96 -1.18
CA ALA A 117 -5.60 -5.99 -2.47
C ALA A 117 -6.63 -5.88 -3.60
N VAL A 118 -6.34 -5.01 -4.57
CA VAL A 118 -7.11 -4.87 -5.81
C VAL A 118 -6.15 -4.82 -6.99
N ARG A 119 -6.63 -5.17 -8.19
CA ARG A 119 -5.92 -4.94 -9.45
C ARG A 119 -6.58 -3.74 -10.15
N GLY A 120 -5.83 -2.68 -10.42
CA GLY A 120 -6.36 -1.42 -10.95
C GLY A 120 -6.64 -0.36 -9.88
N VAL A 121 -7.59 0.54 -10.18
CA VAL A 121 -7.90 1.72 -9.34
C VAL A 121 -9.32 1.62 -8.80
N ALA A 122 -9.47 1.49 -7.48
CA ALA A 122 -10.75 1.32 -6.81
C ALA A 122 -11.40 2.66 -6.45
N MET A 123 -12.65 2.84 -6.84
CA MET A 123 -13.55 3.90 -6.38
C MET A 123 -14.58 3.37 -5.37
N SER A 124 -15.24 4.27 -4.63
CA SER A 124 -16.27 3.95 -3.65
C SER A 124 -17.67 4.30 -4.13
N ARG A 125 -18.67 3.57 -3.63
CA ARG A 125 -20.10 3.92 -3.69
C ARG A 125 -20.49 5.04 -2.74
N ALA A 126 -19.62 5.46 -1.83
CA ALA A 126 -19.95 6.56 -0.93
C ALA A 126 -20.29 7.83 -1.74
N THR A 127 -21.17 8.66 -1.20
CA THR A 127 -21.49 9.98 -1.74
C THR A 127 -20.80 11.09 -0.93
N ALA A 128 -20.20 10.74 0.22
CA ALA A 128 -19.44 11.65 1.06
C ALA A 128 -18.54 10.88 2.05
N PHE A 129 -17.47 11.52 2.52
CA PHE A 129 -16.61 11.03 3.60
C PHE A 129 -16.78 11.92 4.84
N ALA A 130 -16.89 11.32 6.02
CA ALA A 130 -16.92 12.06 7.28
C ALA A 130 -15.50 12.21 7.84
N THR A 131 -15.19 13.39 8.37
CA THR A 131 -14.03 13.68 9.22
C THR A 131 -14.51 14.36 10.51
N PRO A 132 -13.66 14.52 11.54
CA PRO A 132 -14.01 15.34 12.69
C PRO A 132 -14.28 16.81 12.35
N LEU A 133 -13.77 17.34 11.22
CA LEU A 133 -14.00 18.73 10.80
C LEU A 133 -15.32 18.89 10.03
N GLY A 134 -15.94 17.80 9.59
CA GLY A 134 -17.22 17.82 8.89
C GLY A 134 -17.33 16.74 7.82
N ILE A 135 -18.49 16.68 7.18
CA ILE A 135 -18.72 15.80 6.02
C ILE A 135 -18.20 16.51 4.77
N VAL A 136 -17.44 15.80 3.94
CA VAL A 136 -16.95 16.27 2.64
C VAL A 136 -17.63 15.46 1.53
N PRO A 137 -18.36 16.11 0.61
CA PRO A 137 -19.03 15.44 -0.49
C PRO A 137 -18.04 14.85 -1.50
N ILE A 138 -18.44 13.75 -2.13
CA ILE A 138 -17.74 13.21 -3.30
C ILE A 138 -18.32 13.88 -4.55
N ASP A 139 -17.46 14.30 -5.48
CA ASP A 139 -17.89 14.86 -6.77
C ASP A 139 -18.35 13.75 -7.73
N VAL A 140 -19.54 13.23 -7.44
CA VAL A 140 -20.23 12.20 -8.21
C VAL A 140 -20.44 12.63 -9.67
N ALA A 141 -20.69 13.93 -9.92
CA ALA A 141 -20.88 14.44 -11.28
C ALA A 141 -19.56 14.44 -12.07
N GLY A 142 -18.46 14.81 -11.41
CA GLY A 142 -17.11 14.76 -11.95
C GLY A 142 -16.67 13.32 -12.27
N GLU A 143 -16.92 12.37 -11.36
CA GLU A 143 -16.67 10.94 -11.61
C GLU A 143 -17.47 10.44 -12.82
N ALA A 144 -18.79 10.69 -12.84
CA ALA A 144 -19.65 10.26 -13.94
C ALA A 144 -19.17 10.81 -15.30
N ALA A 145 -18.83 12.11 -15.35
CA ALA A 145 -18.35 12.76 -16.55
C ALA A 145 -16.98 12.23 -17.01
N ALA A 146 -16.03 12.06 -16.08
CA ALA A 146 -14.68 11.58 -16.38
C ALA A 146 -14.67 10.17 -16.95
N PHE A 147 -15.58 9.31 -16.49
CA PHE A 147 -15.62 7.90 -16.88
C PHE A 147 -16.67 7.60 -17.97
N GLY A 148 -17.28 8.63 -18.54
CA GLY A 148 -18.15 8.51 -19.72
C GLY A 148 -19.55 7.98 -19.43
N PHE A 149 -20.05 8.14 -18.20
CA PHE A 149 -21.43 7.80 -17.85
C PHE A 149 -22.39 8.92 -18.26
N ALA A 150 -23.59 8.55 -18.73
CA ALA A 150 -24.59 9.55 -19.13
C ALA A 150 -25.12 10.30 -17.89
N PRO A 151 -25.31 11.64 -17.97
CA PRO A 151 -25.97 12.38 -16.90
C PRO A 151 -27.41 11.90 -16.72
N HIS A 152 -27.89 11.95 -15.48
CA HIS A 152 -29.22 11.51 -15.07
C HIS A 152 -30.31 12.05 -16.02
N PRO A 153 -31.19 11.22 -16.61
CA PRO A 153 -32.35 11.74 -17.32
C PRO A 153 -33.28 12.40 -16.30
N HIS A 154 -33.46 13.72 -16.40
CA HIS A 154 -34.58 14.39 -15.72
C HIS A 154 -35.88 13.73 -16.22
N GLY A 155 -36.68 13.24 -15.29
CA GLY A 155 -37.88 12.46 -15.56
C GLY A 155 -38.96 13.29 -16.26
N ASP A 156 -38.93 13.29 -17.59
CA ASP A 156 -40.06 13.71 -18.40
C ASP A 156 -40.91 12.46 -18.64
N GLY A 157 -41.91 12.26 -17.77
CA GLY A 157 -42.79 11.10 -17.81
C GLY A 157 -43.54 11.00 -19.13
N ASN A 158 -43.12 10.08 -20.01
CA ASN A 158 -44.00 9.42 -20.97
C ASN A 158 -43.32 8.17 -21.58
N HIS A 159 -43.52 6.99 -21.00
CA HIS A 159 -43.24 5.74 -21.69
C HIS A 159 -44.53 4.93 -21.80
N GLY A 160 -45.05 4.90 -23.03
CA GLY A 160 -46.07 3.96 -23.46
C GLY A 160 -45.47 2.56 -23.62
N ASP A 161 -46.33 1.58 -23.39
CA ASP A 161 -46.06 0.14 -23.40
C ASP A 161 -45.28 -0.34 -24.64
N GLY A 162 -44.14 -1.00 -24.41
CA GLY A 162 -43.37 -1.68 -25.45
C GLY A 162 -42.25 -2.57 -24.91
N ASN A 163 -42.55 -3.87 -24.77
CA ASN A 163 -41.70 -5.08 -24.78
C ASN A 163 -40.18 -4.99 -24.43
N PRO A 164 -39.64 -5.80 -23.49
CA PRO A 164 -38.21 -5.74 -23.13
C PRO A 164 -37.36 -6.45 -24.19
N SER A 165 -36.54 -5.70 -24.91
CA SER A 165 -35.51 -6.24 -25.81
C SER A 165 -34.16 -5.58 -25.56
N VAL A 166 -33.20 -6.35 -25.02
CA VAL A 166 -31.73 -6.19 -25.14
C VAL A 166 -31.13 -4.79 -24.81
N GLU A 167 -31.71 -4.04 -23.87
CA GLU A 167 -31.18 -2.71 -23.46
C GLU A 167 -30.70 -2.59 -21.99
N ASP A 168 -30.59 -3.67 -21.23
CA ASP A 168 -30.17 -3.64 -19.81
C ASP A 168 -28.64 -3.56 -19.59
N SER A 169 -27.91 -2.83 -20.45
CA SER A 169 -26.53 -2.44 -20.12
C SER A 169 -26.58 -1.20 -19.24
N PRO A 170 -25.84 -1.13 -18.10
CA PRO A 170 -25.83 0.03 -17.21
C PRO A 170 -25.39 1.29 -17.98
N ARG A 171 -26.34 2.14 -18.36
CA ARG A 171 -26.04 3.38 -19.12
C ARG A 171 -25.90 4.59 -18.20
N SER A 172 -26.49 4.55 -16.99
CA SER A 172 -26.38 5.64 -16.00
C SER A 172 -25.32 5.35 -14.93
N TYR A 173 -24.80 6.41 -14.32
CA TYR A 173 -23.85 6.29 -13.21
C TYR A 173 -24.46 5.55 -12.01
N ASP A 174 -25.74 5.76 -11.72
CA ASP A 174 -26.43 5.06 -10.64
C ASP A 174 -26.56 3.56 -10.90
N ASP A 175 -26.81 3.16 -12.15
CA ASP A 175 -26.83 1.74 -12.53
C ASP A 175 -25.44 1.12 -12.30
N PHE A 176 -24.37 1.82 -12.66
CA PHE A 176 -22.99 1.38 -12.40
C PHE A 176 -22.72 1.23 -10.90
N LEU A 177 -23.12 2.20 -10.08
CA LEU A 177 -22.97 2.13 -8.63
C LEU A 177 -23.78 1.00 -7.99
N ASN A 178 -24.81 0.48 -8.66
CA ASN A 178 -25.60 -0.66 -8.19
C ASN A 178 -25.02 -2.04 -8.59
N LEU A 179 -23.98 -2.07 -9.43
CA LEU A 179 -23.29 -3.32 -9.79
C LEU A 179 -22.54 -3.91 -8.59
N PRO A 180 -22.13 -5.19 -8.61
CA PRO A 180 -21.31 -5.78 -7.55
C PRO A 180 -19.94 -5.11 -7.38
N ASN A 181 -19.29 -5.31 -6.23
CA ASN A 181 -17.85 -5.00 -6.10
C ASN A 181 -17.05 -5.79 -7.14
N ASP A 182 -15.86 -5.29 -7.46
CA ASP A 182 -14.93 -5.85 -8.46
C ASP A 182 -15.44 -5.76 -9.91
N THR A 183 -16.46 -4.92 -10.14
CA THR A 183 -16.91 -4.58 -11.50
C THR A 183 -16.04 -3.47 -12.07
N TYR A 184 -15.41 -3.72 -13.22
CA TYR A 184 -14.58 -2.75 -13.92
C TYR A 184 -15.40 -1.86 -14.85
N ALA A 185 -15.03 -0.58 -14.94
CA ALA A 185 -15.64 0.37 -15.88
C ALA A 185 -15.47 -0.10 -17.34
N GLY A 186 -14.33 -0.72 -17.67
CA GLY A 186 -14.08 -1.29 -18.99
C GLY A 186 -15.07 -2.41 -19.39
N ASP A 187 -15.52 -3.22 -18.42
CA ASP A 187 -16.44 -4.33 -18.69
C ASP A 187 -17.85 -3.82 -19.04
N VAL A 188 -18.28 -2.74 -18.40
CA VAL A 188 -19.62 -2.16 -18.56
C VAL A 188 -19.82 -1.53 -19.93
N ALA A 189 -18.77 -0.94 -20.52
CA ALA A 189 -18.84 -0.35 -21.86
C ALA A 189 -18.81 -1.37 -23.01
N SER A 190 -18.38 -2.61 -22.75
CA SER A 190 -18.28 -3.65 -23.78
C SER A 190 -19.64 -4.21 -24.23
N ALA A 191 -20.72 -3.91 -23.49
CA ALA A 191 -22.06 -4.46 -23.70
C ALA A 191 -22.96 -3.65 -24.69
N GLY A 192 -22.40 -2.75 -25.51
CA GLY A 192 -23.15 -1.99 -26.52
C GLY A 192 -22.28 -0.99 -27.29
N VAL A 193 -21.67 -1.43 -28.40
CA VAL A 193 -20.60 -0.77 -29.18
C VAL A 193 -20.71 0.77 -29.34
N ALA A 194 -19.82 1.55 -28.69
CA ALA A 194 -18.98 2.64 -29.24
C ALA A 194 -18.17 3.42 -28.16
N ALA A 195 -16.90 3.74 -28.48
CA ALA A 195 -15.87 4.50 -27.74
C ALA A 195 -15.17 3.76 -26.57
N SER A 196 -13.84 3.81 -26.54
CA SER A 196 -13.00 3.28 -25.45
C SER A 196 -13.27 4.07 -24.16
N VAL A 197 -13.57 3.37 -23.06
CA VAL A 197 -13.65 3.99 -21.73
C VAL A 197 -12.30 4.65 -21.42
N PRO A 198 -12.27 5.92 -20.97
CA PRO A 198 -11.02 6.63 -20.68
C PRO A 198 -10.15 5.94 -19.63
N ALA A 199 -10.75 5.22 -18.67
CA ALA A 199 -10.07 4.55 -17.58
C ALA A 199 -10.60 3.11 -17.36
N PRO A 200 -10.20 2.14 -18.20
CA PRO A 200 -10.78 0.79 -18.18
C PRO A 200 -10.43 0.00 -16.90
N ALA A 201 -9.30 0.33 -16.26
CA ALA A 201 -8.83 -0.31 -15.02
C ALA A 201 -9.48 0.26 -13.73
N LEU A 202 -10.40 1.21 -13.87
CA LEU A 202 -11.22 1.69 -12.74
C LEU A 202 -12.23 0.60 -12.34
N LEU A 203 -12.36 0.33 -11.05
CA LEU A 203 -13.33 -0.63 -10.52
C LEU A 203 -14.07 -0.11 -9.28
N LEU A 204 -15.26 -0.64 -9.07
CA LEU A 204 -16.05 -0.38 -7.87
C LEU A 204 -15.63 -1.32 -6.74
N ASN A 205 -15.10 -0.81 -5.62
CA ASN A 205 -14.71 -1.65 -4.48
C ASN A 205 -14.80 -0.90 -3.14
N ASP A 206 -15.96 -0.99 -2.48
CA ASP A 206 -16.15 -0.39 -1.14
C ASP A 206 -15.27 -0.98 -0.03
N PRO A 207 -15.01 -2.30 0.03
CA PRO A 207 -14.13 -2.89 1.04
C PRO A 207 -12.76 -2.22 1.13
N THR A 208 -12.18 -1.83 -0.02
CA THR A 208 -10.91 -1.10 -0.07
C THR A 208 -11.00 0.24 0.64
N HIS A 209 -12.10 0.97 0.52
CA HIS A 209 -12.27 2.29 1.16
C HIS A 209 -12.68 2.24 2.63
N ALA A 210 -13.30 1.14 3.08
CA ALA A 210 -13.96 1.04 4.37
C ALA A 210 -13.02 1.29 5.56
N ARG A 211 -11.76 0.82 5.47
CA ARG A 211 -10.76 1.03 6.52
C ARG A 211 -9.52 1.76 6.04
N GLU A 212 -9.28 1.88 4.73
CA GLU A 212 -8.08 2.52 4.18
C GLU A 212 -7.93 3.95 4.67
N HIS A 213 -6.68 4.30 4.97
CA HIS A 213 -6.32 5.54 5.63
C HIS A 213 -5.63 6.52 4.69
N ALA A 214 -4.95 6.04 3.65
CA ALA A 214 -4.12 6.87 2.77
C ALA A 214 -4.88 8.07 2.19
N VAL A 215 -6.11 7.86 1.73
CA VAL A 215 -7.01 8.92 1.25
C VAL A 215 -7.57 9.76 2.40
N GLU A 216 -8.06 9.11 3.46
CA GLU A 216 -8.76 9.78 4.57
C GLU A 216 -7.90 10.86 5.24
N VAL A 217 -6.62 10.58 5.48
CA VAL A 217 -5.73 11.49 6.20
C VAL A 217 -5.40 12.75 5.38
N GLN A 218 -5.71 12.80 4.09
CA GLN A 218 -5.53 14.01 3.27
C GLN A 218 -6.69 15.00 3.44
N ILE A 219 -7.89 14.51 3.76
CA ILE A 219 -9.13 15.29 3.74
C ILE A 219 -9.13 16.45 4.76
N PRO A 220 -8.70 16.28 6.04
CA PRO A 220 -8.69 17.39 6.99
C PRO A 220 -7.79 18.56 6.58
N PHE A 221 -6.64 18.30 5.96
CA PHE A 221 -5.77 19.34 5.39
C PHE A 221 -6.51 20.10 4.28
N LEU A 222 -7.15 19.39 3.34
CA LEU A 222 -7.92 20.00 2.24
C LEU A 222 -9.06 20.89 2.76
N GLN A 223 -9.86 20.41 3.71
CA GLN A 223 -10.92 21.20 4.36
C GLN A 223 -10.36 22.48 4.98
N THR A 224 -9.18 22.40 5.60
CA THR A 224 -8.53 23.55 6.22
C THR A 224 -8.03 24.56 5.18
N VAL A 225 -7.31 24.11 4.15
CA VAL A 225 -6.60 24.99 3.20
C VAL A 225 -7.45 25.48 2.02
N LEU A 226 -8.48 24.73 1.62
CA LEU A 226 -9.39 25.11 0.52
C LEU A 226 -10.76 25.57 1.03
N GLY A 227 -11.17 25.14 2.23
CA GLY A 227 -12.46 25.46 2.82
C GLY A 227 -13.46 24.31 2.69
N ASN A 228 -14.68 24.54 3.17
CA ASN A 228 -15.71 23.48 3.27
C ASN A 228 -16.47 23.22 1.96
N ASP A 229 -16.27 24.06 0.95
CA ASP A 229 -16.94 23.92 -0.35
C ASP A 229 -16.18 22.98 -1.31
N VAL A 230 -15.05 22.41 -0.87
CA VAL A 230 -14.28 21.44 -1.66
C VAL A 230 -15.01 20.10 -1.70
N GLU A 231 -15.11 19.53 -2.90
CA GLU A 231 -15.55 18.16 -3.14
C GLU A 231 -14.34 17.27 -3.42
N ILE A 232 -14.43 15.98 -3.10
CA ILE A 232 -13.33 15.03 -3.30
C ILE A 232 -13.67 13.96 -4.34
N VAL A 233 -12.63 13.38 -4.95
CA VAL A 233 -12.73 12.13 -5.72
C VAL A 233 -11.76 11.12 -5.10
N PRO A 234 -12.22 10.27 -4.16
CA PRO A 234 -11.36 9.36 -3.40
C PRO A 234 -11.11 8.05 -4.17
N LEU A 235 -9.85 7.77 -4.45
CA LEU A 235 -9.41 6.60 -5.21
C LEU A 235 -8.30 5.85 -4.48
N ASN A 236 -8.33 4.52 -4.56
CA ASN A 236 -7.26 3.67 -4.06
C ASN A 236 -6.66 2.82 -5.18
N ALA A 237 -5.38 2.99 -5.49
CA ALA A 237 -4.69 2.20 -6.49
C ALA A 237 -4.00 0.99 -5.84
N GLY A 238 -4.37 -0.20 -6.31
CA GLY A 238 -3.70 -1.46 -5.98
C GLY A 238 -2.64 -1.78 -7.03
N THR A 239 -2.48 -3.06 -7.37
CA THR A 239 -1.58 -3.48 -8.45
C THR A 239 -2.09 -2.92 -9.78
N ALA A 240 -1.44 -1.87 -10.27
CA ALA A 240 -1.80 -1.17 -11.50
C ALA A 240 -0.54 -0.74 -12.25
N THR A 241 -0.61 -0.65 -13.57
CA THR A 241 0.49 -0.08 -14.37
C THR A 241 0.49 1.46 -14.25
N PRO A 242 1.62 2.12 -14.58
CA PRO A 242 1.66 3.58 -14.68
C PRO A 242 0.55 4.13 -15.58
N ASP A 243 0.38 3.56 -16.77
CA ASP A 243 -0.65 3.96 -17.74
C ASP A 243 -2.08 3.78 -17.18
N GLU A 244 -2.36 2.69 -16.47
CA GLU A 244 -3.69 2.43 -15.89
C GLU A 244 -4.10 3.49 -14.85
N VAL A 245 -3.16 3.92 -14.01
CA VAL A 245 -3.41 5.02 -13.06
C VAL A 245 -3.39 6.37 -13.78
N GLY A 246 -2.49 6.54 -14.75
CA GLY A 246 -2.37 7.75 -15.57
C GLY A 246 -3.64 8.04 -16.36
N ASP A 247 -4.30 7.02 -16.91
CA ASP A 247 -5.59 7.12 -17.61
C ASP A 247 -6.70 7.67 -16.70
N VAL A 248 -6.76 7.19 -15.45
CA VAL A 248 -7.68 7.74 -14.44
C VAL A 248 -7.36 9.21 -14.15
N LEU A 249 -6.08 9.54 -13.96
CA LEU A 249 -5.65 10.92 -13.69
C LEU A 249 -5.92 11.86 -14.87
N ARG A 250 -5.70 11.43 -16.12
CA ARG A 250 -6.01 12.19 -17.34
C ARG A 250 -7.51 12.47 -17.44
N ALA A 251 -8.34 11.46 -17.18
CA ALA A 251 -9.79 11.60 -17.21
C ALA A 251 -10.31 12.60 -16.16
N LEU A 252 -9.66 12.64 -14.99
CA LEU A 252 -10.01 13.53 -13.88
C LEU A 252 -9.16 14.80 -13.81
N TRP A 253 -8.30 15.08 -14.81
CA TRP A 253 -7.28 16.13 -14.70
C TRP A 253 -7.92 17.50 -14.48
N GLY A 254 -8.94 17.85 -15.27
CA GLY A 254 -9.67 19.12 -15.15
C GLY A 254 -8.81 20.37 -15.40
N GLY A 255 -9.39 21.54 -15.15
CA GLY A 255 -8.74 22.84 -15.23
C GLY A 255 -8.24 23.35 -13.85
N PRO A 256 -8.18 24.68 -13.63
CA PRO A 256 -7.70 25.24 -12.36
C PRO A 256 -8.60 24.92 -11.16
N GLU A 257 -9.80 24.41 -11.40
CA GLU A 257 -10.74 23.99 -10.36
C GLU A 257 -10.40 22.66 -9.68
N THR A 258 -9.48 21.89 -10.29
CA THR A 258 -9.13 20.54 -9.85
C THR A 258 -7.68 20.47 -9.39
N ALA A 259 -7.45 19.95 -8.19
CA ALA A 259 -6.13 19.57 -7.68
C ALA A 259 -5.99 18.05 -7.56
N ILE A 260 -4.81 17.53 -7.86
CA ILE A 260 -4.47 16.10 -7.75
C ILE A 260 -3.60 15.87 -6.51
N ILE A 261 -4.03 14.97 -5.63
CA ILE A 261 -3.35 14.63 -4.38
C ILE A 261 -2.90 13.18 -4.46
N ILE A 262 -1.60 12.96 -4.63
CA ILE A 262 -0.99 11.63 -4.60
C ILE A 262 -0.50 11.36 -3.19
N SER A 263 -1.00 10.28 -2.59
CA SER A 263 -0.69 9.93 -1.21
C SER A 263 0.37 8.83 -1.13
N SER A 264 1.54 9.14 -0.56
CA SER A 264 2.64 8.17 -0.40
C SER A 264 3.60 8.57 0.72
N ASP A 265 3.85 7.64 1.64
CA ASP A 265 5.10 7.58 2.39
C ASP A 265 6.21 6.94 1.52
N LEU A 266 7.47 7.03 1.94
CA LEU A 266 8.62 6.44 1.24
C LEU A 266 9.02 5.09 1.87
N SER A 267 10.28 4.94 2.30
CA SER A 267 10.79 3.70 2.89
C SER A 267 10.12 3.37 4.24
N HIS A 268 10.04 2.09 4.61
CA HIS A 268 9.36 1.63 5.82
C HIS A 268 10.26 0.73 6.69
N TYR A 269 10.35 1.09 7.96
CA TYR A 269 10.96 0.29 9.04
C TYR A 269 12.42 -0.14 8.78
N HIS A 270 13.16 0.73 8.11
CA HIS A 270 14.58 0.57 7.89
C HIS A 270 15.40 1.36 8.92
N PRO A 271 16.61 0.90 9.29
CA PRO A 271 17.56 1.70 10.05
C PRO A 271 17.72 3.08 9.42
N HIS A 272 17.71 4.12 10.24
CA HIS A 272 17.62 5.52 9.82
C HIS A 272 18.56 5.90 8.69
N ALA A 273 19.82 5.47 8.77
CA ALA A 273 20.82 5.75 7.74
C ALA A 273 20.44 5.16 6.38
N TYR A 274 19.94 3.93 6.38
CA TYR A 274 19.53 3.21 5.18
C TYR A 274 18.21 3.75 4.63
N ALA A 275 17.24 4.02 5.50
CA ALA A 275 15.97 4.66 5.14
C ALA A 275 16.24 5.97 4.39
N ARG A 276 17.10 6.84 4.96
CA ARG A 276 17.48 8.11 4.34
C ARG A 276 18.11 7.92 2.95
N ALA A 277 19.06 6.99 2.81
CA ALA A 277 19.68 6.72 1.52
C ALA A 277 18.69 6.18 0.46
N LEU A 278 17.77 5.31 0.88
CA LEU A 278 16.72 4.77 0.00
C LEU A 278 15.72 5.85 -0.40
N ASP A 279 15.34 6.72 0.55
CA ASP A 279 14.47 7.87 0.31
C ASP A 279 15.13 8.85 -0.66
N ASP A 280 16.43 9.16 -0.48
CA ASP A 280 17.15 10.10 -1.35
C ASP A 280 17.18 9.60 -2.80
N ASP A 281 17.47 8.32 -3.03
CA ASP A 281 17.40 7.73 -4.38
C ASP A 281 15.98 7.78 -4.95
N THR A 282 14.97 7.53 -4.12
CA THR A 282 13.56 7.58 -4.54
C THR A 282 13.12 9.01 -4.87
N ILE A 283 13.56 9.99 -4.10
CA ILE A 283 13.28 11.42 -4.34
C ILE A 283 13.90 11.88 -5.65
N VAL A 284 15.16 11.50 -5.90
CA VAL A 284 15.86 11.82 -7.16
C VAL A 284 15.12 11.23 -8.36
N ARG A 285 14.65 9.98 -8.26
CA ARG A 285 13.88 9.33 -9.33
C ARG A 285 12.55 10.03 -9.60
N ILE A 286 11.77 10.34 -8.55
CA ILE A 286 10.50 11.06 -8.68
C ILE A 286 10.72 12.43 -9.34
N ALA A 287 11.70 13.21 -8.86
CA ALA A 287 12.02 14.52 -9.42
C ALA A 287 12.48 14.46 -10.88
N ALA A 288 13.15 13.37 -11.28
CA ALA A 288 13.58 13.13 -12.65
C ALA A 288 12.50 12.52 -13.57
N LEU A 289 11.28 12.31 -13.06
CA LEU A 289 10.22 11.56 -13.75
C LEU A 289 10.68 10.14 -14.18
N ASP A 290 11.58 9.52 -13.42
CA ASP A 290 12.08 8.16 -13.64
C ASP A 290 11.11 7.14 -13.04
N LEU A 291 10.54 6.29 -13.90
CA LEU A 291 9.53 5.31 -13.53
C LEU A 291 9.88 3.94 -14.12
N PRO A 292 9.51 2.81 -13.48
CA PRO A 292 8.63 2.77 -12.31
C PRO A 292 9.37 2.94 -10.97
N ILE A 293 8.77 3.70 -10.06
CA ILE A 293 9.06 3.63 -8.63
C ILE A 293 8.52 2.29 -8.12
N HIS A 294 9.37 1.54 -7.41
CA HIS A 294 9.01 0.23 -6.88
C HIS A 294 8.18 0.35 -5.59
N PRO A 295 7.16 -0.50 -5.34
CA PRO A 295 6.36 -0.49 -4.10
C PRO A 295 7.16 -0.60 -2.79
N ASN A 296 8.36 -1.22 -2.81
CA ASN A 296 9.23 -1.29 -1.64
C ASN A 296 9.92 0.06 -1.30
N ARG A 297 9.87 1.04 -2.20
CA ARG A 297 10.46 2.37 -2.02
C ARG A 297 9.46 3.42 -1.58
N ALA A 298 8.20 3.19 -1.91
CA ALA A 298 7.09 4.08 -1.63
C ALA A 298 5.81 3.26 -1.58
N CYS A 299 5.06 3.33 -0.47
CA CYS A 299 3.80 2.59 -0.35
C CYS A 299 2.78 3.04 -1.41
N GLY A 300 2.80 4.32 -1.77
CA GLY A 300 2.03 4.93 -2.87
C GLY A 300 2.72 4.85 -4.24
N ALA A 301 3.59 3.86 -4.49
CA ALA A 301 4.28 3.71 -5.77
C ALA A 301 3.34 3.69 -6.99
N TYR A 302 2.19 3.00 -6.91
CA TYR A 302 1.25 2.97 -8.04
C TYR A 302 0.62 4.35 -8.33
N PRO A 303 0.04 5.06 -7.34
CA PRO A 303 -0.35 6.47 -7.49
C PRO A 303 0.75 7.38 -8.03
N VAL A 304 1.97 7.28 -7.46
CA VAL A 304 3.13 8.08 -7.88
C VAL A 304 3.46 7.82 -9.35
N ASN A 305 3.57 6.55 -9.75
CA ASN A 305 3.86 6.17 -11.12
C ASN A 305 2.82 6.66 -12.12
N GLY A 306 1.54 6.67 -11.75
CA GLY A 306 0.49 7.27 -12.57
C GLY A 306 0.67 8.76 -12.79
N LEU A 307 1.02 9.51 -11.75
CA LEU A 307 1.33 10.93 -11.90
C LEU A 307 2.59 11.14 -12.75
N LEU A 308 3.65 10.35 -12.54
CA LEU A 308 4.87 10.44 -13.34
C LEU A 308 4.63 10.14 -14.82
N ASP A 309 3.75 9.20 -15.13
CA ASP A 309 3.32 8.90 -16.50
C ASP A 309 2.66 10.13 -17.16
N VAL A 310 1.69 10.75 -16.48
CA VAL A 310 1.04 11.99 -16.97
C VAL A 310 2.04 13.14 -17.11
N CYS A 311 2.92 13.34 -16.13
CA CYS A 311 3.94 14.38 -16.18
C CYS A 311 4.93 14.16 -17.32
N ARG A 312 5.33 12.91 -17.59
CA ARG A 312 6.28 12.59 -18.66
C ARG A 312 5.72 12.90 -20.04
N ASP A 313 4.46 12.55 -20.28
CA ASP A 313 3.77 12.90 -21.53
C ASP A 313 3.68 14.42 -21.74
N ASN A 314 3.81 15.19 -20.67
CA ASN A 314 3.70 16.64 -20.65
C ASN A 314 4.97 17.32 -20.10
N ALA A 315 6.15 16.69 -20.22
CA ALA A 315 7.36 17.14 -19.52
C ALA A 315 7.81 18.58 -19.88
N GLY A 316 7.41 19.09 -21.04
CA GLY A 316 7.66 20.49 -21.44
C GLY A 316 6.61 21.50 -20.95
N ALA A 317 5.52 21.03 -20.34
CA ALA A 317 4.37 21.82 -19.89
C ALA A 317 4.12 21.69 -18.37
N VAL A 318 4.95 20.94 -17.65
CA VAL A 318 4.84 20.76 -16.19
C VAL A 318 6.18 20.98 -15.50
N ASP A 319 6.12 21.52 -14.28
CA ASP A 319 7.28 21.71 -13.39
C ASP A 319 7.02 20.98 -12.06
N LEU A 320 7.61 19.79 -11.89
CA LEU A 320 7.55 19.00 -10.65
C LEU A 320 8.75 19.33 -9.76
N ARG A 321 8.47 19.85 -8.55
CA ARG A 321 9.48 20.24 -7.56
C ARG A 321 9.42 19.37 -6.31
N PHE A 322 10.59 18.91 -5.88
CA PHE A 322 10.80 18.40 -4.54
C PHE A 322 10.83 19.56 -3.53
N LEU A 323 9.99 19.51 -2.49
CA LEU A 323 9.87 20.59 -1.50
C LEU A 323 10.72 20.33 -0.27
N GLY A 324 10.72 19.10 0.23
CA GLY A 324 11.44 18.72 1.42
C GLY A 324 11.09 17.33 1.93
N CYS A 325 11.90 16.81 2.85
CA CYS A 325 11.74 15.49 3.42
C CYS A 325 12.09 15.43 4.91
N CYS A 326 11.62 14.38 5.57
CA CYS A 326 12.04 13.97 6.89
C CYS A 326 11.75 12.48 7.07
N THR A 327 11.91 11.98 8.30
CA THR A 327 11.58 10.62 8.71
C THR A 327 10.82 10.66 10.02
N SER A 328 10.22 9.54 10.43
CA SER A 328 9.55 9.40 11.73
C SER A 328 10.48 9.70 12.92
N GLY A 329 11.80 9.53 12.77
CA GLY A 329 12.79 9.83 13.80
C GLY A 329 13.21 11.30 13.88
N ASP A 330 12.80 12.16 12.93
CA ASP A 330 13.23 13.57 12.89
C ASP A 330 12.37 14.50 13.76
N GLY A 331 11.43 13.95 14.54
CA GLY A 331 10.56 14.71 15.44
C GLY A 331 9.70 15.76 14.71
N GLY A 332 9.33 15.48 13.46
CA GLY A 332 8.54 16.38 12.61
C GLY A 332 9.33 17.55 12.02
N ARG A 333 10.66 17.61 12.18
CA ARG A 333 11.49 18.65 11.55
C ARG A 333 11.74 18.34 10.09
N VAL A 334 11.34 19.24 9.20
CA VAL A 334 11.48 19.07 7.75
C VAL A 334 12.79 19.69 7.26
N ALA A 335 13.53 18.95 6.45
CA ALA A 335 14.64 19.50 5.66
C ALA A 335 14.09 19.93 4.29
N LEU A 336 14.20 21.22 3.98
CA LEU A 336 13.82 21.74 2.66
C LEU A 336 14.80 21.24 1.59
N SER A 337 14.30 21.17 0.35
CA SER A 337 15.17 20.93 -0.80
C SER A 337 16.28 21.96 -0.87
N ASP A 338 17.51 21.51 -1.10
CA ASP A 338 18.69 22.36 -1.24
C ASP A 338 18.47 23.39 -2.37
N ASP A 339 17.78 23.06 -3.46
CA ASP A 339 17.44 24.01 -4.53
C ASP A 339 16.55 25.18 -4.09
N LEU A 340 15.81 25.02 -2.99
CA LEU A 340 14.95 26.06 -2.44
C LEU A 340 15.69 26.98 -1.46
N ILE A 341 16.86 26.57 -0.96
CA ILE A 341 17.60 27.30 0.09
C ILE A 341 19.03 27.69 -0.33
N ASP A 342 19.69 26.89 -1.17
CA ASP A 342 21.07 27.04 -1.64
C ASP A 342 21.10 27.51 -3.11
N GLY A 343 22.06 28.35 -3.47
CA GLY A 343 22.21 28.93 -4.82
C GLY A 343 22.00 30.45 -4.87
N PRO A 344 22.44 31.12 -5.96
CA PRO A 344 22.29 32.57 -6.12
C PRO A 344 20.81 32.97 -6.13
N ALA A 345 20.50 34.20 -5.69
CA ALA A 345 19.14 34.70 -5.70
C ALA A 345 18.58 34.71 -7.14
N PRO A 346 17.24 34.60 -7.35
CA PRO A 346 16.65 34.63 -8.70
C PRO A 346 17.09 35.82 -9.56
N ALA A 347 17.41 36.96 -8.93
CA ALA A 347 17.91 38.17 -9.60
C ALA A 347 19.32 38.02 -10.20
N ASP A 348 20.09 37.03 -9.79
CA ASP A 348 21.49 36.81 -10.15
C ASP A 348 21.67 35.60 -11.12
N MET A 349 20.57 35.01 -11.60
CA MET A 349 20.59 33.84 -12.49
C MET A 349 20.81 34.23 -13.97
N PRO A 350 21.81 33.66 -14.67
CA PRO A 350 21.95 33.84 -16.11
C PRO A 350 20.78 33.14 -16.83
N GLN A 351 20.12 33.85 -17.76
CA GLN A 351 18.89 33.43 -18.44
C GLN A 351 19.01 32.19 -19.36
N SER A 352 20.16 31.52 -19.43
CA SER A 352 20.44 30.50 -20.45
C SER A 352 20.68 29.08 -19.92
N GLU A 353 20.54 28.82 -18.62
CA GLU A 353 20.75 27.47 -18.07
C GLU A 353 19.60 27.13 -17.11
N SER A 354 18.74 26.19 -17.50
CA SER A 354 17.84 25.52 -16.55
C SER A 354 18.71 24.56 -15.73
N PRO A 355 18.93 24.78 -14.43
CA PRO A 355 19.83 23.92 -13.68
C PRO A 355 19.27 22.51 -13.64
N ALA A 356 20.13 21.51 -13.84
CA ALA A 356 19.86 20.19 -13.33
C ALA A 356 19.84 20.30 -11.79
N HIS A 357 18.65 20.51 -11.25
CA HIS A 357 18.39 20.70 -9.83
C HIS A 357 18.62 19.37 -9.10
N PRO A 358 19.67 19.22 -8.26
CA PRO A 358 19.85 17.99 -7.52
C PRO A 358 18.77 17.94 -6.43
N ALA A 359 17.72 17.14 -6.67
CA ALA A 359 16.66 16.85 -5.70
C ALA A 359 17.25 16.19 -4.43
N ARG A 360 17.75 17.03 -3.53
CA ARG A 360 18.46 16.70 -2.31
C ARG A 360 18.00 17.63 -1.21
N ALA A 361 18.13 17.18 0.03
CA ALA A 361 17.88 17.98 1.21
C ALA A 361 18.90 17.62 2.30
N SER A 362 19.52 18.63 2.87
CA SER A 362 20.47 18.47 3.98
C SER A 362 19.74 18.19 5.31
N ARG A 363 19.46 16.92 5.59
CA ARG A 363 18.81 16.48 6.85
C ARG A 363 19.75 16.57 8.05
N PRO A 364 19.27 16.96 9.26
CA PRO A 364 20.08 16.99 10.48
C PRO A 364 20.74 15.64 10.80
N ALA A 365 21.85 15.66 11.53
CA ALA A 365 22.50 14.43 11.99
C ALA A 365 21.55 13.55 12.81
N MET A 366 21.66 12.25 12.62
CA MET A 366 20.79 11.23 13.21
C MET A 366 21.07 11.11 14.71
N ALA A 367 20.03 10.99 15.53
CA ALA A 367 20.19 10.73 16.96
C ALA A 367 20.58 9.27 17.22
N ASP A 368 19.93 8.35 16.53
CA ASP A 368 20.23 6.92 16.51
C ASP A 368 20.18 6.41 15.04
N PRO A 369 21.32 6.03 14.44
CA PRO A 369 21.35 5.56 13.05
C PRO A 369 20.68 4.21 12.83
N ASP A 370 20.48 3.44 13.91
CA ASP A 370 19.93 2.08 13.87
C ASP A 370 18.42 2.06 14.18
N GLU A 371 17.84 3.19 14.62
CA GLU A 371 16.40 3.33 14.82
C GLU A 371 15.65 3.07 13.52
N ALA A 372 14.67 2.17 13.57
CA ALA A 372 13.81 1.88 12.44
C ALA A 372 12.82 3.02 12.22
N VAL A 373 12.80 3.59 11.02
CA VAL A 373 11.96 4.73 10.68
C VAL A 373 11.13 4.53 9.42
N VAL A 374 10.18 5.42 9.21
CA VAL A 374 9.47 5.61 7.94
C VAL A 374 9.93 6.94 7.31
N GLY A 375 10.17 6.92 6.01
CA GLY A 375 10.57 8.10 5.23
C GLY A 375 9.38 8.90 4.71
N TYR A 376 9.49 10.23 4.70
CA TYR A 376 8.45 11.14 4.22
C TYR A 376 9.04 12.19 3.28
N ALA A 377 8.37 12.46 2.18
CA ALA A 377 8.73 13.54 1.26
C ALA A 377 7.50 14.29 0.77
N SER A 378 7.69 15.55 0.41
CA SER A 378 6.66 16.38 -0.20
C SER A 378 7.12 16.91 -1.54
N PHE A 379 6.24 16.83 -2.54
CA PHE A 379 6.45 17.37 -3.89
C PHE A 379 5.23 18.19 -4.30
N ALA A 380 5.45 19.14 -5.21
CA ALA A 380 4.39 19.92 -5.86
C ALA A 380 4.70 20.10 -7.34
N MET A 381 3.67 20.08 -8.17
CA MET A 381 3.75 20.18 -9.63
C MET A 381 2.87 21.32 -10.14
N TRP A 382 3.41 22.19 -11.00
CA TRP A 382 2.69 23.28 -11.66
C TRP A 382 2.61 23.05 -13.16
N GLU A 383 1.52 23.47 -13.78
CA GLU A 383 1.41 23.54 -15.23
C GLU A 383 2.00 24.87 -15.72
N HIS A 384 2.76 24.84 -16.81
CA HIS A 384 3.15 26.06 -17.52
C HIS A 384 1.96 26.56 -18.34
N VAL A 385 1.62 27.84 -18.17
CA VAL A 385 0.59 28.48 -18.98
C VAL A 385 1.19 28.81 -20.34
N ASP A 386 0.94 27.97 -21.34
CA ASP A 386 1.11 28.33 -22.75
C ASP A 386 -0.23 28.18 -23.50
N ASP A 387 -0.53 29.15 -24.38
CA ASP A 387 -1.81 29.38 -25.05
C ASP A 387 -2.41 28.13 -25.75
N GLY A 388 -3.22 27.35 -25.03
CA GLY A 388 -4.33 26.59 -25.62
C GLY A 388 -4.16 25.09 -25.91
N ARG A 389 -3.17 24.39 -25.33
CA ARG A 389 -3.14 22.90 -25.34
C ARG A 389 -3.13 22.34 -23.93
N GLY A 390 -4.28 22.35 -23.28
CA GLY A 390 -4.45 21.68 -21.99
C GLY A 390 -4.28 20.16 -22.12
N ILE A 391 -3.79 19.54 -21.05
CA ILE A 391 -3.51 18.10 -20.90
C ILE A 391 -4.75 17.21 -21.21
N GLY A 392 -5.95 17.81 -21.31
CA GLY A 392 -7.22 17.13 -21.61
C GLY A 392 -7.70 17.05 -23.07
N SER A 393 -6.95 17.48 -24.11
CA SER A 393 -7.47 17.48 -25.51
C SER A 393 -6.89 16.45 -26.49
N SER A 394 -5.93 15.60 -26.09
CA SER A 394 -5.29 14.68 -27.04
C SER A 394 -5.98 13.31 -27.12
N ALA A 395 -6.59 13.05 -28.27
CA ALA A 395 -7.17 11.77 -28.65
C ALA A 395 -6.10 10.74 -29.06
N LYS A 396 -6.32 9.48 -28.62
CA LYS A 396 -5.85 8.20 -29.16
C LYS A 396 -4.36 8.06 -29.48
N ARG A 397 -3.65 7.34 -28.61
CA ARG A 397 -2.37 6.72 -28.94
C ARG A 397 -2.61 5.35 -29.59
N GLY A 398 -2.09 5.17 -30.81
CA GLY A 398 -2.04 3.87 -31.47
C GLY A 398 -0.99 2.96 -30.81
N LEU A 399 -1.31 1.67 -30.69
CA LEU A 399 -0.40 0.66 -30.17
C LEU A 399 0.89 0.64 -31.00
N SER A 400 2.02 1.01 -30.38
CA SER A 400 3.35 0.79 -30.93
C SER A 400 3.98 -0.41 -30.23
N ALA A 401 4.41 -1.37 -31.04
CA ALA A 401 5.00 -2.63 -30.63
C ALA A 401 6.28 -2.46 -29.79
N ALA A 402 6.49 -3.44 -28.91
CA ALA A 402 7.68 -3.60 -28.06
C ALA A 402 8.98 -3.70 -28.91
N PRO A 403 10.12 -3.18 -28.41
CA PRO A 403 11.38 -3.32 -29.10
C PRO A 403 11.92 -4.75 -28.98
N THR A 404 12.34 -5.28 -30.12
CA THR A 404 13.01 -6.57 -30.32
C THR A 404 14.38 -6.60 -29.64
N ALA A 405 14.64 -7.65 -28.86
CA ALA A 405 15.93 -7.94 -28.27
C ALA A 405 16.99 -8.26 -29.34
N ALA A 406 18.18 -7.68 -29.19
CA ALA A 406 19.36 -8.00 -29.97
C ALA A 406 20.20 -9.08 -29.29
N GLU A 407 20.83 -9.88 -30.15
CA GLU A 407 21.49 -11.17 -29.95
C GLU A 407 22.68 -11.17 -28.99
N THR A 408 22.85 -12.27 -28.25
CA THR A 408 24.16 -12.75 -27.79
C THR A 408 24.34 -14.23 -28.12
N SER A 409 25.56 -14.54 -28.54
CA SER A 409 26.00 -15.75 -29.24
C SER A 409 26.32 -16.95 -28.34
N ASP A 410 25.97 -18.13 -28.86
CA ASP A 410 26.52 -19.48 -28.67
C ASP A 410 27.54 -19.75 -27.54
N VAL A 411 27.16 -20.65 -26.62
CA VAL A 411 28.09 -21.63 -26.02
C VAL A 411 27.40 -23.01 -26.00
N GLN A 412 28.15 -24.00 -26.49
CA GLN A 412 27.73 -25.37 -26.80
C GLN A 412 27.22 -26.22 -25.64
N SER A 413 26.32 -27.11 -26.02
CA SER A 413 25.75 -28.26 -25.31
C SER A 413 26.79 -29.19 -24.68
N GLY A 414 26.53 -29.58 -23.42
CA GLY A 414 27.07 -30.80 -22.80
C GLY A 414 25.93 -31.56 -22.13
N THR A 415 25.37 -32.54 -22.82
CA THR A 415 24.40 -33.48 -22.23
C THR A 415 25.12 -34.46 -21.31
N ALA A 416 24.79 -34.44 -20.03
CA ALA A 416 25.12 -35.52 -19.10
C ALA A 416 23.86 -35.93 -18.33
N SER A 417 23.30 -37.07 -18.72
CA SER A 417 22.27 -37.77 -17.96
C SER A 417 22.87 -38.29 -16.66
N VAL A 418 22.45 -37.74 -15.52
CA VAL A 418 22.85 -38.24 -14.20
C VAL A 418 21.65 -38.94 -13.57
N SER A 419 21.81 -40.24 -13.32
CA SER A 419 20.93 -41.07 -12.50
C SER A 419 20.92 -40.58 -11.06
N VAL A 420 19.75 -40.21 -10.54
CA VAL A 420 19.57 -39.74 -9.17
C VAL A 420 19.57 -40.93 -8.21
N SER A 421 20.59 -41.03 -7.37
CA SER A 421 20.52 -41.73 -6.09
C SER A 421 19.86 -40.80 -5.07
N ALA A 422 18.83 -41.27 -4.37
CA ALA A 422 18.21 -40.52 -3.27
C ALA A 422 19.25 -40.21 -2.18
N SER A 423 19.62 -38.93 -2.05
CA SER A 423 20.41 -38.45 -0.91
C SER A 423 19.47 -38.14 0.26
N ASP A 424 19.91 -38.42 1.49
CA ASP A 424 19.20 -38.11 2.75
C ASP A 424 19.18 -36.59 3.08
N ASP A 425 19.54 -35.72 2.13
CA ASP A 425 19.49 -34.27 2.31
C ASP A 425 18.08 -33.76 1.99
N HIS A 426 17.36 -33.34 3.04
CA HIS A 426 16.00 -32.81 2.92
C HIS A 426 15.97 -31.40 2.31
N GLY A 427 17.09 -30.68 2.33
CA GLY A 427 17.19 -29.27 1.94
C GLY A 427 16.71 -28.98 0.52
N PRO A 428 17.26 -29.64 -0.52
CA PRO A 428 16.84 -29.41 -1.91
C PRO A 428 15.34 -29.63 -2.14
N VAL A 429 14.75 -30.61 -1.46
CA VAL A 429 13.32 -30.94 -1.59
C VAL A 429 12.46 -29.86 -0.93
N LEU A 430 12.82 -29.43 0.29
CA LEU A 430 12.09 -28.40 1.02
C LEU A 430 12.19 -27.02 0.36
N LEU A 431 13.38 -26.62 -0.07
CA LEU A 431 13.61 -25.34 -0.75
C LEU A 431 12.91 -25.33 -2.11
N GLY A 432 13.02 -26.41 -2.89
CA GLY A 432 12.31 -26.55 -4.16
C GLY A 432 10.80 -26.51 -4.01
N LEU A 433 10.26 -27.11 -2.94
CA LEU A 433 8.83 -27.07 -2.63
C LEU A 433 8.35 -25.66 -2.28
N ALA A 434 9.07 -24.96 -1.40
CA ALA A 434 8.78 -23.57 -1.03
C ALA A 434 8.82 -22.65 -2.26
N ARG A 435 9.86 -22.78 -3.10
CA ARG A 435 9.99 -22.06 -4.37
C ARG A 435 8.83 -22.31 -5.31
N THR A 436 8.46 -23.57 -5.50
CA THR A 436 7.35 -23.95 -6.38
C THR A 436 6.02 -23.36 -5.89
N ALA A 437 5.79 -23.38 -4.57
CA ALA A 437 4.58 -22.80 -3.97
C ALA A 437 4.49 -21.29 -4.22
N ILE A 438 5.58 -20.55 -3.99
CA ILE A 438 5.65 -19.10 -4.25
C ILE A 438 5.46 -18.83 -5.75
N ARG A 439 6.19 -19.53 -6.63
CA ARG A 439 6.12 -19.35 -8.08
C ARG A 439 4.69 -19.50 -8.63
N ARG A 440 3.99 -20.54 -8.17
CA ARG A 440 2.60 -20.80 -8.56
C ARG A 440 1.64 -19.77 -8.00
N HIS A 441 1.83 -19.33 -6.76
CA HIS A 441 1.05 -18.26 -6.16
C HIS A 441 1.17 -16.95 -6.95
N LEU A 442 2.36 -16.66 -7.47
CA LEU A 442 2.65 -15.47 -8.27
C LEU A 442 2.23 -15.59 -9.75
N GLY A 443 1.69 -16.74 -10.18
CA GLY A 443 1.26 -16.95 -11.57
C GLY A 443 2.39 -16.90 -12.60
N ILE A 444 3.61 -17.31 -12.22
CA ILE A 444 4.76 -17.36 -13.13
C ILE A 444 4.69 -18.66 -13.92
N ASP A 445 4.43 -18.57 -15.24
CA ASP A 445 4.23 -19.71 -16.15
C ASP A 445 5.51 -20.51 -16.42
N ASP A 446 5.34 -21.83 -16.55
CA ASP A 446 6.38 -22.78 -16.90
C ASP A 446 6.55 -22.83 -18.43
N GLY A 447 7.52 -22.08 -18.95
CA GLY A 447 7.88 -22.08 -20.37
C GLY A 447 8.60 -23.36 -20.85
N GLU A 448 8.04 -24.55 -20.62
CA GLU A 448 8.55 -25.80 -21.21
C GLU A 448 7.66 -26.28 -22.37
N ASN A 449 8.24 -26.25 -23.57
CA ASN A 449 7.75 -26.94 -24.77
C ASN A 449 7.77 -28.46 -24.53
N ASP A 450 6.62 -29.07 -24.25
CA ASP A 450 6.45 -30.53 -24.37
C ASP A 450 5.42 -30.84 -25.47
N ALA A 451 5.94 -31.34 -26.59
CA ALA A 451 5.18 -31.70 -27.79
C ALA A 451 4.56 -33.10 -27.74
N ASP A 452 4.50 -33.78 -26.58
CA ASP A 452 4.07 -35.19 -26.47
C ASP A 452 2.96 -35.45 -25.43
N ALA A 453 2.08 -34.47 -25.16
CA ALA A 453 0.93 -34.65 -24.26
C ALA A 453 -0.41 -34.77 -25.02
N ALA A 454 -0.59 -35.88 -25.73
CA ALA A 454 -1.87 -36.27 -26.32
C ALA A 454 -2.43 -37.54 -25.64
N ASP A 455 -2.62 -37.52 -24.31
CA ASP A 455 -3.66 -38.33 -23.68
C ASP A 455 -3.97 -37.85 -22.25
N SER A 456 -5.19 -37.37 -22.03
CA SER A 456 -5.84 -37.08 -20.74
C SER A 456 -5.15 -36.11 -19.73
N THR A 457 -5.79 -34.94 -19.55
CA THR A 457 -5.67 -34.01 -18.39
C THR A 457 -4.33 -33.31 -18.11
N GLY A 458 -4.01 -32.30 -18.92
CA GLY A 458 -3.48 -30.96 -18.52
C GLY A 458 -2.16 -30.83 -17.73
N PRO A 459 -1.23 -29.92 -18.13
CA PRO A 459 -0.04 -29.61 -17.36
C PRO A 459 -0.37 -28.60 -16.24
N THR A 460 -0.90 -29.04 -15.09
CA THR A 460 -1.07 -28.21 -13.86
C THR A 460 -1.84 -28.96 -12.77
N GLY A 461 -1.15 -29.65 -11.86
CA GLY A 461 -1.78 -30.16 -10.63
C GLY A 461 -2.00 -29.05 -9.60
N SER A 462 -2.97 -29.21 -8.68
CA SER A 462 -3.06 -28.37 -7.47
C SER A 462 -1.76 -28.45 -6.66
N MET A 463 -1.51 -27.46 -5.80
CA MET A 463 -0.33 -27.51 -4.91
C MET A 463 -0.35 -28.77 -4.04
N ASP A 464 -1.53 -29.20 -3.60
CA ASP A 464 -1.73 -30.46 -2.89
C ASP A 464 -1.29 -31.68 -3.73
N ALA A 465 -1.60 -31.72 -5.02
CA ALA A 465 -1.16 -32.82 -5.90
C ALA A 465 0.36 -32.85 -6.10
N ILE A 466 1.03 -31.69 -6.11
CA ILE A 466 2.49 -31.60 -6.16
C ILE A 466 3.09 -32.14 -4.86
N VAL A 467 2.57 -31.69 -3.71
CA VAL A 467 2.98 -32.17 -2.38
C VAL A 467 2.77 -33.68 -2.28
N ASP A 468 1.64 -34.22 -2.75
CA ASP A 468 1.35 -35.66 -2.70
C ASP A 468 2.28 -36.50 -3.56
N ARG A 469 2.65 -36.01 -4.76
CA ARG A 469 3.64 -36.66 -5.62
C ARG A 469 5.03 -36.65 -4.99
N LEU A 470 5.47 -35.51 -4.46
CA LEU A 470 6.75 -35.42 -3.74
C LEU A 470 6.74 -36.34 -2.51
N ALA A 471 5.64 -36.38 -1.77
CA ALA A 471 5.47 -37.25 -0.61
C ALA A 471 5.43 -38.75 -0.96
N ALA A 472 5.11 -39.13 -2.20
CA ALA A 472 5.21 -40.52 -2.66
C ALA A 472 6.68 -40.97 -2.79
N VAL A 473 7.58 -40.04 -3.13
CA VAL A 473 9.03 -40.28 -3.25
C VAL A 473 9.75 -40.02 -1.92
N HIS A 474 9.27 -39.05 -1.15
CA HIS A 474 9.82 -38.60 0.13
C HIS A 474 8.76 -38.71 1.25
N PRO A 475 8.55 -39.92 1.83
CA PRO A 475 7.48 -40.16 2.79
C PRO A 475 7.47 -39.25 4.02
N TRP A 476 8.64 -38.75 4.44
CA TRP A 476 8.79 -37.83 5.57
C TRP A 476 8.04 -36.50 5.40
N LEU A 477 7.68 -36.10 4.17
CA LEU A 477 6.81 -34.94 3.93
C LEU A 477 5.38 -35.13 4.46
N ARG A 478 4.93 -36.39 4.65
CA ARG A 478 3.61 -36.71 5.23
C ARG A 478 3.61 -36.65 6.75
N GLU A 479 4.78 -36.67 7.38
CA GLU A 479 4.89 -36.63 8.82
C GLU A 479 4.50 -35.23 9.33
N PRO A 480 3.84 -35.12 10.50
CA PRO A 480 3.58 -33.82 11.11
C PRO A 480 4.89 -33.06 11.36
N GLY A 481 4.97 -31.82 10.87
CA GLY A 481 6.13 -30.96 11.09
C GLY A 481 5.70 -29.51 11.28
N ALA A 482 6.53 -28.75 11.99
CA ALA A 482 6.37 -27.31 12.14
C ALA A 482 7.54 -26.61 11.43
N SER A 483 7.23 -25.59 10.65
CA SER A 483 8.23 -24.87 9.88
C SER A 483 8.06 -23.35 9.96
N PHE A 484 9.17 -22.67 9.74
CA PHE A 484 9.20 -21.27 9.33
C PHE A 484 9.80 -21.19 7.93
N VAL A 485 9.19 -20.39 7.06
CA VAL A 485 9.76 -20.02 5.78
C VAL A 485 10.13 -18.56 5.84
N THR A 486 11.40 -18.27 5.59
CA THR A 486 11.96 -16.93 5.54
C THR A 486 12.38 -16.62 4.12
N LEU A 487 12.00 -15.44 3.65
CA LEU A 487 12.41 -14.88 2.37
C LEU A 487 13.39 -13.75 2.68
N THR A 488 14.52 -13.74 1.99
CA THR A 488 15.46 -12.62 2.01
C THR A 488 15.69 -12.10 0.60
N GLU A 489 16.11 -10.85 0.49
CA GLU A 489 16.57 -10.20 -0.75
C GLU A 489 17.88 -9.48 -0.41
N ASP A 490 18.98 -9.80 -1.11
CA ASP A 490 20.33 -9.32 -0.79
C ASP A 490 20.71 -9.49 0.70
N GLY A 491 20.34 -10.63 1.29
CA GLY A 491 20.59 -10.95 2.70
C GLY A 491 19.70 -10.20 3.71
N ARG A 492 18.69 -9.45 3.26
CA ARG A 492 17.74 -8.71 4.11
C ARG A 492 16.38 -9.38 4.14
N LEU A 493 15.72 -9.37 5.29
CA LEU A 493 14.40 -9.98 5.48
C LEU A 493 13.34 -9.36 4.56
N ARG A 494 12.64 -10.20 3.79
CA ARG A 494 11.56 -9.86 2.86
C ARG A 494 10.20 -10.47 3.22
N GLY A 495 10.21 -11.47 4.11
CA GLY A 495 9.03 -12.08 4.70
C GLY A 495 9.42 -13.26 5.58
N CYS A 496 8.72 -13.51 6.68
CA CYS A 496 8.92 -14.69 7.50
C CYS A 496 7.61 -15.10 8.18
N ILE A 497 7.12 -16.29 7.85
CA ILE A 497 5.92 -16.86 8.46
C ILE A 497 6.20 -18.31 8.84
N GLY A 498 5.63 -18.73 9.98
CA GLY A 498 5.73 -20.10 10.45
C GLY A 498 4.89 -20.37 11.68
N THR A 499 4.92 -21.62 12.12
CA THR A 499 4.28 -22.05 13.36
C THR A 499 5.23 -22.90 14.21
N LEU A 500 4.93 -23.00 15.50
CA LEU A 500 5.76 -23.73 16.48
C LEU A 500 5.30 -25.17 16.71
N GLU A 501 4.07 -25.49 16.32
CA GLU A 501 3.44 -26.77 16.60
C GLU A 501 3.11 -27.48 15.30
N ALA A 502 3.45 -28.76 15.24
CA ALA A 502 3.12 -29.60 14.11
C ALA A 502 1.64 -29.98 14.19
N TYR A 503 0.80 -29.34 13.38
CA TYR A 503 -0.63 -29.65 13.27
C TYR A 503 -1.03 -30.21 11.89
N ARG A 504 -0.09 -30.26 10.95
CA ARG A 504 -0.30 -30.74 9.57
C ARG A 504 0.99 -31.35 9.01
N PRO A 505 0.89 -32.08 7.88
CA PRO A 505 2.07 -32.63 7.20
C PRO A 505 3.10 -31.55 6.84
N LEU A 506 4.38 -31.84 7.05
CA LEU A 506 5.49 -30.89 6.83
C LEU A 506 5.50 -30.31 5.42
N GLY A 507 5.29 -31.13 4.39
CA GLY A 507 5.30 -30.63 3.00
C GLY A 507 4.22 -29.59 2.74
N ARG A 508 3.03 -29.79 3.34
CA ARG A 508 1.95 -28.82 3.25
C ARG A 508 2.24 -27.57 4.07
N ASP A 509 2.79 -27.73 5.26
CA ASP A 509 3.17 -26.61 6.13
C ASP A 509 4.16 -25.66 5.45
N VAL A 510 5.22 -26.22 4.85
CA VAL A 510 6.24 -25.45 4.13
C VAL A 510 5.65 -24.74 2.90
N ALA A 511 4.83 -25.45 2.10
CA ALA A 511 4.21 -24.85 0.91
C ALA A 511 3.29 -23.67 1.28
N GLU A 512 2.47 -23.81 2.32
CA GLU A 512 1.57 -22.74 2.76
C GLU A 512 2.33 -21.58 3.40
N HIS A 513 3.30 -21.83 4.28
CA HIS A 513 4.10 -20.76 4.89
C HIS A 513 4.98 -20.03 3.89
N ALA A 514 5.44 -20.69 2.82
CA ALA A 514 6.17 -20.02 1.74
C ALA A 514 5.27 -18.98 1.03
N VAL A 515 4.02 -19.36 0.75
CA VAL A 515 3.02 -18.43 0.21
C VAL A 515 2.69 -17.33 1.21
N ASP A 516 2.54 -17.66 2.49
CA ASP A 516 2.25 -16.66 3.54
C ASP A 516 3.39 -15.68 3.73
N ALA A 517 4.64 -16.15 3.77
CA ALA A 517 5.82 -15.29 3.85
C ALA A 517 5.91 -14.35 2.64
N ALA A 518 5.47 -14.83 1.46
CA ALA A 518 5.43 -14.02 0.24
C ALA A 518 4.26 -13.04 0.19
N SER A 519 3.11 -13.32 0.81
CA SER A 519 1.86 -12.58 0.53
C SER A 519 1.11 -12.04 1.75
N ARG A 520 1.42 -12.53 2.95
CA ARG A 520 0.64 -12.32 4.18
C ARG A 520 1.49 -11.89 5.38
N ASP A 521 2.80 -11.68 5.23
CA ASP A 521 3.61 -11.07 6.29
C ASP A 521 3.19 -9.59 6.47
N PRO A 522 2.61 -9.19 7.61
CA PRO A 522 2.03 -7.85 7.78
C PRO A 522 3.06 -6.72 7.76
N ARG A 523 4.36 -7.04 7.80
CA ARG A 523 5.45 -6.06 7.78
C ARG A 523 5.83 -5.64 6.36
N PHE A 524 5.46 -6.44 5.35
CA PHE A 524 5.91 -6.25 3.98
C PHE A 524 4.73 -6.28 3.00
N MET A 525 4.86 -5.57 1.89
CA MET A 525 3.93 -5.72 0.78
C MET A 525 4.06 -7.12 0.17
N PRO A 526 2.99 -7.69 -0.42
CA PRO A 526 3.08 -8.95 -1.14
C PRO A 526 4.21 -8.93 -2.19
N VAL A 527 4.99 -10.01 -2.24
CA VAL A 527 6.03 -10.25 -3.23
C VAL A 527 5.40 -10.22 -4.62
N THR A 528 6.05 -9.52 -5.55
CA THR A 528 5.65 -9.46 -6.95
C THR A 528 6.35 -10.53 -7.79
N PRO A 529 5.84 -10.87 -9.00
CA PRO A 529 6.53 -11.78 -9.91
C PRO A 529 7.96 -11.34 -10.29
N ALA A 530 8.22 -10.03 -10.29
CA ALA A 530 9.54 -9.47 -10.59
C ALA A 530 10.56 -9.66 -9.45
N GLU A 531 10.11 -9.69 -8.20
CA GLU A 531 10.94 -9.95 -7.02
C GLU A 531 11.29 -11.44 -6.88
N TYR A 532 10.44 -12.35 -7.36
CA TYR A 532 10.65 -13.79 -7.26
C TYR A 532 12.07 -14.25 -7.61
N PRO A 533 12.69 -13.86 -8.75
CA PRO A 533 14.06 -14.28 -9.06
C PRO A 533 15.12 -13.69 -8.12
N LEU A 534 14.84 -12.62 -7.37
CA LEU A 534 15.76 -11.94 -6.47
C LEU A 534 15.73 -12.50 -5.04
N LEU A 535 14.69 -13.24 -4.69
CA LEU A 535 14.58 -13.81 -3.35
C LEU A 535 15.64 -14.89 -3.09
N ASN A 536 16.04 -15.04 -1.85
CA ASN A 536 16.66 -16.21 -1.27
C ASN A 536 15.64 -16.84 -0.30
N VAL A 537 15.41 -18.15 -0.44
CA VAL A 537 14.49 -18.89 0.43
C VAL A 537 15.27 -19.63 1.52
N GLU A 538 14.81 -19.51 2.75
CA GLU A 538 15.23 -20.33 3.88
C GLU A 538 14.02 -21.09 4.44
N VAL A 539 14.17 -22.38 4.71
CA VAL A 539 13.18 -23.21 5.41
C VAL A 539 13.79 -23.72 6.71
N SER A 540 13.21 -23.29 7.82
CA SER A 540 13.58 -23.70 9.17
C SER A 540 12.58 -24.75 9.69
N VAL A 541 13.00 -26.00 9.87
CA VAL A 541 12.17 -27.10 10.41
C VAL A 541 12.43 -27.28 11.90
N LEU A 542 11.36 -27.28 12.70
CA LEU A 542 11.44 -27.33 14.16
C LEU A 542 11.32 -28.78 14.66
N SER A 543 12.12 -29.14 15.67
CA SER A 543 11.88 -30.35 16.45
C SER A 543 10.62 -30.18 17.29
N LYS A 544 10.01 -31.30 17.68
CA LYS A 544 8.94 -31.27 18.68
C LYS A 544 9.43 -30.60 19.97
N PRO A 545 8.70 -29.62 20.53
CA PRO A 545 9.08 -29.03 21.81
C PRO A 545 9.11 -30.07 22.93
N GLU A 546 10.24 -30.14 23.64
CA GLU A 546 10.46 -30.99 24.79
C GLU A 546 10.28 -30.19 26.09
N PRO A 547 9.40 -30.61 27.00
CA PRO A 547 9.25 -29.97 28.31
C PRO A 547 10.57 -29.96 29.09
N MET A 548 10.88 -28.83 29.71
CA MET A 548 12.03 -28.66 30.59
C MET A 548 11.62 -28.85 32.04
N ALA A 549 12.32 -29.73 32.77
CA ALA A 549 12.12 -29.96 34.19
C ALA A 549 12.80 -28.88 35.04
N VAL A 550 12.35 -27.63 34.92
CA VAL A 550 12.88 -26.47 35.64
C VAL A 550 11.78 -25.84 36.49
N THR A 551 12.11 -25.49 37.73
CA THR A 551 11.16 -24.95 38.73
C THR A 551 11.42 -23.48 39.05
N SER A 552 12.58 -22.96 38.65
CA SER A 552 12.97 -21.57 38.81
C SER A 552 13.60 -20.97 37.55
N ARG A 553 13.67 -19.63 37.51
CA ARG A 553 14.36 -18.90 36.45
C ARG A 553 15.84 -19.24 36.37
N ALA A 554 16.50 -19.33 37.53
CA ALA A 554 17.91 -19.67 37.60
C ALA A 554 18.19 -21.08 37.03
N GLU A 555 17.31 -22.05 37.31
CA GLU A 555 17.38 -23.40 36.72
C GLU A 555 17.16 -23.38 35.21
N LEU A 556 16.20 -22.58 34.71
CA LEU A 556 15.98 -22.39 33.28
C LEU A 556 17.23 -21.81 32.59
N GLU A 557 17.74 -20.70 33.09
CA GLU A 557 18.90 -20.00 32.51
C GLU A 557 20.14 -20.89 32.48
N ALA A 558 20.33 -21.74 33.50
CA ALA A 558 21.43 -22.70 33.56
C ALA A 558 21.25 -23.89 32.60
N ALA A 559 20.01 -24.27 32.29
CA ALA A 559 19.69 -25.41 31.44
C ALA A 559 19.71 -25.10 29.94
N LEU A 560 19.66 -23.83 29.54
CA LEU A 560 19.63 -23.39 28.14
C LEU A 560 20.98 -23.55 27.44
N ARG A 561 20.95 -24.18 26.26
CA ARG A 561 22.10 -24.29 25.35
C ARG A 561 22.05 -23.17 24.33
N ARG A 562 22.96 -22.22 24.47
CA ARG A 562 23.11 -21.08 23.56
C ARG A 562 23.28 -21.54 22.11
N ARG A 563 22.59 -20.86 21.19
CA ARG A 563 22.56 -21.14 19.73
C ARG A 563 22.03 -22.53 19.33
N VAL A 564 21.50 -23.30 20.28
CA VAL A 564 20.94 -24.63 20.03
C VAL A 564 19.46 -24.66 20.39
N ASP A 565 19.12 -24.14 21.56
CA ASP A 565 17.76 -24.20 22.09
C ASP A 565 16.95 -22.97 21.64
N GLY A 566 15.85 -23.24 20.93
CA GLY A 566 14.67 -22.38 20.92
C GLY A 566 13.87 -22.64 22.20
N LEU A 567 13.17 -21.62 22.69
CA LEU A 567 12.49 -21.68 23.99
C LEU A 567 11.05 -21.21 23.84
N VAL A 568 10.12 -22.00 24.38
CA VAL A 568 8.72 -21.63 24.60
C VAL A 568 8.50 -21.46 26.09
N LEU A 569 7.92 -20.32 26.49
CA LEU A 569 7.44 -20.06 27.84
C LEU A 569 5.93 -19.97 27.85
N GLU A 570 5.30 -20.60 28.84
CA GLU A 570 3.86 -20.55 29.06
C GLU A 570 3.54 -20.38 30.54
N ASP A 571 2.73 -19.38 30.89
CA ASP A 571 2.22 -19.20 32.25
C ASP A 571 1.26 -20.36 32.61
N SER A 572 1.38 -20.90 33.82
CA SER A 572 0.50 -21.93 34.41
C SER A 572 -1.00 -21.66 34.31
N ARG A 573 -1.41 -20.40 34.11
CA ARG A 573 -2.81 -19.99 33.88
C ARG A 573 -3.25 -20.09 32.41
N GLY A 574 -2.37 -20.53 31.50
CA GLY A 574 -2.60 -20.76 30.07
C GLY A 574 -2.81 -19.51 29.21
N GLY A 575 -2.86 -18.31 29.81
CA GLY A 575 -3.23 -17.08 29.11
C GLY A 575 -2.07 -16.31 28.47
N ARG A 576 -0.81 -16.68 28.74
CA ARG A 576 0.39 -15.95 28.29
C ARG A 576 1.45 -16.92 27.82
N ARG A 577 1.85 -16.79 26.55
CA ARG A 577 2.82 -17.66 25.90
C ARG A 577 3.69 -16.86 24.93
N ALA A 578 4.99 -17.17 24.87
CA ALA A 578 5.89 -16.63 23.87
C ALA A 578 6.98 -17.64 23.48
N THR A 579 7.63 -17.37 22.33
CA THR A 579 8.74 -18.17 21.82
C THR A 579 9.91 -17.29 21.33
N PHE A 580 11.11 -17.85 21.43
CA PHE A 580 12.27 -17.44 20.63
C PHE A 580 12.88 -18.65 19.91
N LEU A 581 13.30 -18.43 18.67
CA LEU A 581 14.07 -19.38 17.87
C LEU A 581 15.55 -19.37 18.32
N PRO A 582 16.33 -20.44 18.03
CA PRO A 582 17.76 -20.50 18.37
C PRO A 582 18.59 -19.33 17.81
N GLN A 583 18.22 -18.74 16.68
CA GLN A 583 18.94 -17.63 16.04
C GLN A 583 18.96 -16.36 16.91
N VAL A 584 17.97 -16.16 17.78
CA VAL A 584 17.88 -14.98 18.68
C VAL A 584 19.06 -14.94 19.67
N TRP A 585 19.75 -16.05 19.90
CA TRP A 585 20.97 -16.09 20.71
C TRP A 585 22.12 -15.24 20.17
N ASP A 586 22.10 -14.89 18.87
CA ASP A 586 23.11 -14.02 18.29
C ASP A 586 22.94 -12.55 18.70
N GLU A 587 21.69 -12.11 18.89
CA GLU A 587 21.37 -10.78 19.41
C GLU A 587 21.39 -10.75 20.96
N LEU A 588 20.91 -11.81 21.60
CA LEU A 588 20.78 -11.94 23.05
C LEU A 588 21.67 -13.07 23.61
N PRO A 589 23.00 -12.89 23.66
CA PRO A 589 23.93 -13.96 23.99
C PRO A 589 23.91 -14.38 25.46
N ARG A 590 23.40 -13.54 26.37
CA ARG A 590 23.33 -13.84 27.80
C ARG A 590 21.98 -14.51 28.12
N PRO A 591 21.95 -15.70 28.77
CA PRO A 591 20.71 -16.39 29.11
C PRO A 591 19.71 -15.53 29.90
N TYR A 592 20.22 -14.70 30.80
CA TYR A 592 19.39 -13.74 31.54
C TYR A 592 18.64 -12.77 30.61
N ASP A 593 19.34 -12.17 29.63
CA ASP A 593 18.73 -11.23 28.69
C ASP A 593 17.75 -11.95 27.75
N PHE A 594 18.13 -13.14 27.28
CA PHE A 594 17.28 -13.98 26.42
C PHE A 594 15.94 -14.31 27.10
N VAL A 595 15.98 -14.77 28.35
CA VAL A 595 14.79 -15.08 29.14
C VAL A 595 14.01 -13.81 29.49
N ALA A 596 14.69 -12.72 29.88
CA ALA A 596 14.05 -11.44 30.21
C ALA A 596 13.24 -10.87 29.04
N HIS A 597 13.81 -10.87 27.84
CA HIS A 597 13.13 -10.38 26.63
C HIS A 597 11.99 -11.32 26.21
N LEU A 598 12.15 -12.63 26.42
CA LEU A 598 11.09 -13.59 26.12
C LEU A 598 9.90 -13.45 27.09
N LEU A 599 10.16 -13.18 28.37
CA LEU A 599 9.12 -12.85 29.36
C LEU A 599 8.39 -11.56 28.97
N ALA A 600 9.13 -10.51 28.61
CA ALA A 600 8.53 -9.26 28.12
C ALA A 600 7.64 -9.51 26.90
N LYS A 601 8.11 -10.34 25.95
CA LYS A 601 7.34 -10.76 24.77
C LYS A 601 6.08 -11.55 25.12
N ALA A 602 6.08 -12.30 26.23
CA ALA A 602 4.89 -12.98 26.76
C ALA A 602 3.94 -12.06 27.54
N GLY A 603 4.26 -10.76 27.66
CA GLY A 603 3.50 -9.82 28.50
C GLY A 603 3.71 -10.04 30.00
N LEU A 604 4.87 -10.58 30.39
CA LEU A 604 5.29 -10.77 31.78
C LEU A 604 6.40 -9.76 32.15
N PRO A 605 6.56 -9.41 33.44
CA PRO A 605 7.69 -8.59 33.87
C PRO A 605 9.02 -9.23 33.46
N SER A 606 9.93 -8.44 32.88
CA SER A 606 11.22 -8.94 32.38
C SER A 606 12.17 -9.39 33.50
N ASP A 607 11.96 -8.88 34.70
CA ASP A 607 12.64 -9.24 35.95
C ASP A 607 11.86 -10.31 36.76
N LEU A 608 10.79 -10.87 36.20
CA LEU A 608 10.01 -11.91 36.87
C LEU A 608 10.92 -13.08 37.24
N ASP A 609 10.91 -13.42 38.52
CA ASP A 609 11.53 -14.60 39.08
C ASP A 609 10.45 -15.52 39.65
N TRP A 610 10.69 -16.83 39.60
CA TRP A 610 9.73 -17.84 40.06
C TRP A 610 10.45 -19.01 40.72
N ALA A 611 9.74 -19.70 41.62
CA ALA A 611 10.24 -20.87 42.35
C ALA A 611 9.16 -21.95 42.56
N ASP A 612 7.98 -21.77 41.96
CA ASP A 612 6.77 -22.57 42.18
C ASP A 612 6.29 -23.27 40.90
N GLY A 613 7.11 -23.31 39.85
CA GLY A 613 6.74 -23.91 38.56
C GLY A 613 5.62 -23.16 37.83
N ARG A 614 5.39 -21.88 38.17
CA ARG A 614 4.34 -21.04 37.57
C ARG A 614 4.58 -20.76 36.08
N ILE A 615 5.79 -20.97 35.58
CA ILE A 615 6.15 -20.88 34.15
C ILE A 615 6.55 -22.27 33.66
N HIS A 616 5.80 -22.81 32.71
CA HIS A 616 6.15 -24.02 31.98
C HIS A 616 7.08 -23.66 30.83
N CYS A 617 8.19 -24.36 30.75
CA CYS A 617 9.23 -24.12 29.73
C CYS A 617 9.34 -25.35 28.85
N SER A 618 9.40 -25.16 27.53
CA SER A 618 9.75 -26.23 26.59
C SER A 618 10.84 -25.75 25.64
N ARG A 619 11.78 -26.62 25.28
CA ARG A 619 12.84 -26.31 24.32
C ARG A 619 12.66 -27.08 23.03
N TYR A 620 13.15 -26.55 21.93
CA TYR A 620 13.20 -27.22 20.63
C TYR A 620 14.48 -26.82 19.89
N THR A 621 14.85 -27.60 18.88
CA THR A 621 15.95 -27.26 17.96
C THR A 621 15.41 -26.93 16.59
N VAL A 622 16.19 -26.21 15.79
CA VAL A 622 15.87 -25.89 14.39
C VAL A 622 16.91 -26.51 13.48
N THR A 623 16.46 -27.11 12.38
CA THR A 623 17.29 -27.45 11.23
C THR A 623 16.94 -26.48 10.10
N ALA A 624 17.84 -25.56 9.78
CA ALA A 624 17.66 -24.57 8.74
C ALA A 624 18.30 -25.04 7.42
N TYR A 625 17.56 -24.86 6.34
CA TYR A 625 18.00 -25.10 4.97
C TYR A 625 17.90 -23.76 4.23
N GLU A 626 18.99 -23.28 3.65
CA GLU A 626 19.05 -21.97 2.99
C GLU A 626 19.54 -22.13 1.55
N GLU A 627 18.95 -21.38 0.61
CA GLU A 627 19.52 -21.24 -0.72
C GLU A 627 20.88 -20.53 -0.66
N PRO A 628 21.89 -20.98 -1.41
CA PRO A 628 23.18 -20.30 -1.43
C PRO A 628 23.01 -18.83 -1.83
N SER A 629 23.68 -17.94 -1.12
CA SER A 629 23.70 -16.51 -1.39
C SER A 629 24.14 -16.28 -2.84
N ARG A 630 23.33 -15.56 -3.62
CA ARG A 630 23.61 -15.28 -5.04
C ARG A 630 24.63 -14.18 -5.23
#